data_AF-A0A2S6F9B3-F1
#
_entry.id   AF-A0A2S6F9B3-F1
#
_cell.length_a   1.000
_cell.length_b   1.000
_cell.length_c   1.000
_cell.angle_alpha   90.00
_cell.angle_beta   90.00
_cell.angle_gamma   90.00
#
_symmetry.space_group_name_H-M   'P 1'
#
loop_
_entity.id
_entity.type
_entity.pdbx_description
1 polymer ?
#
loop_
_entity_poly.entity_id
_entity_poly.type
_entity_poly.pdbx_seq_one_letter_code
_entity_poly.pdbx_strand_id
1 'polypeptide(L)'
;MDASKRSNHPKNLNKYSWFTLVIFIFAVFAMSYQTTNTFFDGFIQTLPLIIVFVFWSEKSARLIKQAESNLKKEELFNRDTFILSFSFLLGCLISLLFAYDNSDVKGWWVLIIYFITLYGLIFSLIFSVIALKIKNHKTYTLVFSFLIIVFVSMGKFFPRYTFIPLLGYIDTFYAVTCVLLIIHCLFAINCKIIRAIKRNKP
;
A
#
# COMPACT_ATOMS: atom_id res chain seq x y z
N MET A 1 -38.85 -27.26 -12.71
CA MET A 1 -37.85 -26.34 -13.29
C MET A 1 -38.10 -24.98 -12.70
N ASP A 2 -37.50 -24.69 -11.53
CA ASP A 2 -37.64 -23.38 -10.90
C ASP A 2 -36.47 -22.48 -11.31
N ALA A 3 -36.77 -21.51 -12.16
CA ALA A 3 -35.87 -20.41 -12.48
C ALA A 3 -35.74 -19.53 -11.23
N SER A 4 -34.69 -19.76 -10.43
CA SER A 4 -34.37 -18.91 -9.29
C SER A 4 -34.19 -17.47 -9.76
N LYS A 5 -35.04 -16.57 -9.25
CA LYS A 5 -34.89 -15.12 -9.35
C LYS A 5 -33.47 -14.72 -8.92
N ARG A 6 -32.59 -14.39 -9.86
CA ARG A 6 -31.38 -13.61 -9.58
C ARG A 6 -31.85 -12.22 -9.18
N SER A 7 -31.91 -11.99 -7.88
CA SER A 7 -31.99 -10.67 -7.28
C SER A 7 -30.81 -9.83 -7.81
N ASN A 8 -31.10 -8.86 -8.69
CA ASN A 8 -30.14 -7.87 -9.18
C ASN A 8 -29.89 -6.81 -8.11
N HIS A 9 -29.50 -7.20 -6.90
CA HIS A 9 -28.92 -6.24 -5.98
C HIS A 9 -27.54 -5.86 -6.51
N PRO A 10 -27.24 -4.57 -6.76
CA PRO A 10 -25.89 -4.16 -7.06
C PRO A 10 -25.00 -4.65 -5.92
N LYS A 11 -24.03 -5.49 -6.25
CA LYS A 11 -23.09 -6.03 -5.26
C LYS A 11 -22.36 -4.82 -4.67
N ASN A 12 -22.61 -4.54 -3.39
CA ASN A 12 -21.92 -3.44 -2.71
C ASN A 12 -20.42 -3.69 -2.77
N LEU A 13 -19.68 -2.73 -3.34
CA LEU A 13 -18.22 -2.72 -3.32
C LEU A 13 -17.71 -2.83 -1.88
N ASN A 14 -16.57 -3.49 -1.70
CA ASN A 14 -15.97 -3.58 -0.39
C ASN A 14 -15.40 -2.22 0.05
N LYS A 15 -15.17 -2.07 1.36
CA LYS A 15 -14.74 -0.80 1.97
C LYS A 15 -13.44 -0.24 1.37
N TYR A 16 -12.47 -1.10 1.04
CA TYR A 16 -11.20 -0.69 0.44
C TYR A 16 -11.42 -0.15 -0.97
N SER A 17 -12.20 -0.84 -1.81
CA SER A 17 -12.58 -0.37 -3.15
C SER A 17 -13.27 0.99 -3.11
N TRP A 18 -14.28 1.14 -2.24
CA TRP A 18 -14.98 2.40 -2.03
C TRP A 18 -14.04 3.51 -1.61
N PHE A 19 -13.17 3.23 -0.65
CA PHE A 19 -12.21 4.21 -0.13
C PHE A 19 -11.20 4.65 -1.20
N THR A 20 -10.66 3.72 -2.01
CA THR A 20 -9.77 4.04 -3.13
C THR A 20 -10.46 4.94 -4.15
N LEU A 21 -11.70 4.64 -4.52
CA LEU A 21 -12.42 5.43 -5.52
C LEU A 21 -12.64 6.87 -5.02
N VAL A 22 -13.09 7.02 -3.77
CA VAL A 22 -13.34 8.33 -3.18
C VAL A 22 -12.06 9.15 -3.08
N ILE A 23 -10.99 8.58 -2.51
CA ILE A 23 -9.72 9.32 -2.35
C ILE A 23 -9.06 9.63 -3.70
N PHE A 24 -9.20 8.75 -4.69
CA PHE A 24 -8.72 8.98 -6.05
C PHE A 24 -9.42 10.18 -6.69
N ILE A 25 -10.75 10.25 -6.61
CA ILE A 25 -11.52 11.38 -7.13
C ILE A 25 -11.03 12.68 -6.48
N PHE A 26 -10.88 12.72 -5.16
CA PHE A 26 -10.35 13.91 -4.47
C PHE A 26 -8.93 14.26 -4.91
N ALA A 27 -8.05 13.27 -5.09
CA ALA A 27 -6.67 13.50 -5.54
C ALA A 27 -6.63 14.11 -6.94
N VAL A 28 -7.45 13.61 -7.87
CA VAL A 28 -7.58 14.17 -9.22
C VAL A 28 -8.08 15.61 -9.18
N PHE A 29 -9.10 15.89 -8.36
CA PHE A 29 -9.58 17.26 -8.16
C PHE A 29 -8.48 18.18 -7.61
N ALA A 30 -7.72 17.73 -6.62
CA ALA A 30 -6.63 18.50 -6.02
C ALA A 30 -5.51 18.79 -7.04
N MET A 31 -5.12 17.81 -7.86
CA MET A 31 -4.08 17.98 -8.88
C MET A 31 -4.54 18.85 -10.05
N SER A 32 -5.83 18.82 -10.35
CA SER A 32 -6.38 19.59 -11.45
C SER A 32 -6.81 21.00 -11.04
N TYR A 33 -6.83 21.31 -9.74
CA TYR A 33 -7.20 22.62 -9.23
C TYR A 33 -6.28 23.70 -9.80
N GLN A 34 -6.88 24.74 -10.40
CA GLN A 34 -6.17 25.85 -11.07
C GLN A 34 -5.25 25.43 -12.24
N THR A 35 -5.48 24.26 -12.84
CA THR A 35 -4.82 23.86 -14.10
C THR A 35 -5.75 24.11 -15.27
N THR A 36 -5.24 24.74 -16.33
CA THR A 36 -5.99 25.01 -17.56
C THR A 36 -5.98 23.76 -18.44
N ASN A 37 -7.10 23.04 -18.49
CA ASN A 37 -7.46 21.99 -19.47
C ASN A 37 -6.94 20.55 -19.30
N THR A 38 -6.21 20.19 -18.23
CA THR A 38 -5.64 18.82 -18.08
C THR A 38 -6.42 17.88 -17.16
N PHE A 39 -7.61 18.29 -16.67
CA PHE A 39 -8.38 17.52 -15.67
C PHE A 39 -8.60 16.05 -16.08
N PHE A 40 -9.03 15.82 -17.33
CA PHE A 40 -9.41 14.49 -17.78
C PHE A 40 -8.22 13.62 -18.22
N ASP A 41 -7.12 14.22 -18.66
CA ASP A 41 -6.01 13.45 -19.22
C ASP A 41 -5.34 12.59 -18.15
N GLY A 42 -4.94 13.20 -17.03
CA GLY A 42 -4.34 12.45 -15.93
C GLY A 42 -5.33 11.49 -15.24
N PHE A 43 -6.63 11.82 -15.21
CA PHE A 43 -7.67 10.88 -14.75
C PHE A 43 -7.71 9.63 -15.62
N ILE A 44 -7.81 9.79 -16.95
CA ILE A 44 -7.89 8.66 -17.90
C ILE A 44 -6.61 7.82 -17.85
N GLN A 45 -5.45 8.48 -17.75
CA GLN A 45 -4.16 7.79 -17.67
C GLN A 45 -4.03 6.94 -16.40
N THR A 46 -4.55 7.39 -15.26
CA THR A 46 -4.41 6.67 -13.97
C THR A 46 -5.54 5.70 -13.68
N LEU A 47 -6.70 5.86 -14.34
CA LEU A 47 -7.89 5.02 -14.13
C LEU A 47 -7.63 3.50 -14.27
N PRO A 48 -6.86 2.99 -15.25
CA PRO A 48 -6.58 1.55 -15.35
C PRO A 48 -5.94 0.97 -14.10
N LEU A 49 -5.00 1.72 -13.49
CA LEU A 49 -4.34 1.30 -12.26
C LEU A 49 -5.33 1.23 -11.09
N ILE A 50 -6.21 2.22 -10.98
CA ILE A 50 -7.25 2.26 -9.94
C ILE A 50 -8.22 1.09 -10.11
N ILE A 51 -8.64 0.78 -11.34
CA ILE A 51 -9.51 -0.37 -11.64
C ILE A 51 -8.82 -1.68 -11.23
N VAL A 52 -7.53 -1.86 -11.52
CA VAL A 52 -6.76 -3.03 -11.08
C VAL A 52 -6.77 -3.17 -9.56
N PHE A 53 -6.57 -2.07 -8.82
CA PHE A 53 -6.59 -2.10 -7.36
C PHE A 53 -7.98 -2.37 -6.78
N VAL A 54 -9.04 -1.82 -7.39
CA VAL A 54 -10.43 -2.12 -7.03
C VAL A 54 -10.72 -3.60 -7.25
N PHE A 55 -10.36 -4.15 -8.41
CA PHE A 55 -10.55 -5.56 -8.70
C PHE A 55 -9.76 -6.46 -7.74
N TRP A 56 -8.49 -6.15 -7.48
CA TRP A 56 -7.65 -6.89 -6.54
C TRP A 56 -8.21 -6.81 -5.11
N SER A 57 -8.77 -5.66 -4.73
CA SER A 57 -9.45 -5.47 -3.47
C SER A 57 -10.68 -6.38 -3.32
N GLU A 58 -11.54 -6.43 -4.33
CA GLU A 58 -12.71 -7.33 -4.33
C GLU A 58 -12.29 -8.79 -4.22
N LYS A 59 -11.25 -9.20 -4.96
CA LYS A 59 -10.70 -10.56 -4.90
C LYS A 59 -10.12 -10.89 -3.51
N SER A 60 -9.51 -9.91 -2.85
CA SER A 60 -8.84 -10.08 -1.55
C SER A 60 -9.78 -9.91 -0.35
N ALA A 61 -11.02 -9.43 -0.55
CA ALA A 61 -11.96 -9.11 0.52
C ALA A 61 -12.22 -10.26 1.49
N ARG A 62 -12.27 -11.51 0.99
CA ARG A 62 -12.40 -12.71 1.84
C ARG A 62 -11.15 -12.92 2.71
N LEU A 63 -9.97 -12.82 2.12
CA LEU A 63 -8.68 -13.08 2.78
C LEU A 63 -8.40 -12.08 3.90
N ILE A 64 -8.79 -10.81 3.71
CA ILE A 64 -8.60 -9.74 4.70
C ILE A 64 -9.46 -10.00 5.96
N LYS A 65 -10.71 -10.46 5.76
CA LYS A 65 -11.66 -10.70 6.85
C LYS A 65 -11.35 -11.97 7.65
N GLN A 66 -10.80 -12.99 7.01
CA GLN A 66 -10.53 -14.27 7.67
C GLN A 66 -9.43 -14.16 8.74
N ALA A 67 -9.52 -15.04 9.74
CA ALA A 67 -8.48 -15.24 10.73
C ALA A 67 -7.26 -15.92 10.10
N GLU A 68 -6.06 -15.55 10.54
CA GLU A 68 -4.81 -16.10 9.99
C GLU A 68 -4.68 -17.62 10.17
N SER A 69 -5.26 -18.18 11.23
CA SER A 69 -5.30 -19.64 11.47
C SER A 69 -6.00 -20.43 10.36
N ASN A 70 -6.89 -19.77 9.61
CA ASN A 70 -7.74 -20.43 8.60
C ASN A 70 -7.22 -20.25 7.18
N LEU A 71 -6.07 -19.58 7.02
CA LEU A 71 -5.49 -19.25 5.72
C LEU A 71 -4.26 -20.09 5.43
N LYS A 72 -4.11 -20.52 4.18
CA LYS A 72 -2.88 -21.15 3.71
C LYS A 72 -1.77 -20.09 3.59
N LYS A 73 -0.51 -20.53 3.57
CA LYS A 73 0.65 -19.62 3.41
C LYS A 73 0.56 -18.73 2.16
N GLU A 74 0.12 -19.28 1.04
CA GLU A 74 -0.10 -18.52 -0.20
C GLU A 74 -1.18 -17.44 -0.02
N GLU A 75 -2.27 -17.75 0.68
CA GLU A 75 -3.33 -16.79 0.96
C GLU A 75 -2.85 -15.68 1.91
N LEU A 76 -2.00 -16.01 2.88
CA LEU A 76 -1.35 -15.03 3.76
C LEU A 76 -0.41 -14.10 2.97
N PHE A 77 0.41 -14.67 2.09
CA PHE A 77 1.28 -13.91 1.20
C PHE A 77 0.46 -12.93 0.34
N ASN A 78 -0.61 -13.40 -0.29
CA ASN A 78 -1.47 -12.58 -1.14
C ASN A 78 -2.19 -11.48 -0.34
N ARG A 79 -2.68 -11.82 0.87
CA ARG A 79 -3.31 -10.86 1.77
C ARG A 79 -2.36 -9.74 2.15
N ASP A 80 -1.15 -10.10 2.57
CA ASP A 80 -0.16 -9.15 3.04
C ASP A 80 0.39 -8.28 1.91
N THR A 81 0.63 -8.88 0.74
CA THR A 81 1.05 -8.15 -0.46
C THR A 81 0.01 -7.12 -0.85
N PHE A 82 -1.28 -7.50 -0.83
CA PHE A 82 -2.39 -6.59 -1.12
C PHE A 82 -2.44 -5.45 -0.10
N ILE A 83 -2.46 -5.75 1.20
CA ILE A 83 -2.61 -4.74 2.27
C ILE A 83 -1.51 -3.67 2.17
N LEU A 84 -0.26 -4.08 1.98
CA LEU A 84 0.87 -3.17 1.90
C LEU A 84 0.88 -2.39 0.58
N SER A 85 0.61 -3.04 -0.55
CA SER A 85 0.54 -2.35 -1.85
C SER A 85 -0.57 -1.31 -1.87
N PHE A 86 -1.73 -1.67 -1.30
CA PHE A 86 -2.85 -0.76 -1.10
C PHE A 86 -2.45 0.44 -0.23
N SER A 87 -1.64 0.22 0.81
CA SER A 87 -1.19 1.28 1.71
C SER A 87 -0.29 2.30 1.02
N PHE A 88 0.58 1.86 0.10
CA PHE A 88 1.38 2.77 -0.73
C PHE A 88 0.52 3.59 -1.68
N LEU A 89 -0.40 2.96 -2.42
CA LEU A 89 -1.31 3.68 -3.31
C LEU A 89 -2.14 4.69 -2.53
N LEU A 90 -2.75 4.26 -1.42
CA LEU A 90 -3.57 5.11 -0.58
C LEU A 90 -2.77 6.28 0.00
N GLY A 91 -1.61 6.00 0.59
CA GLY A 91 -0.70 7.02 1.11
C GLY A 91 -0.30 8.04 0.03
N CYS A 92 -0.03 7.57 -1.19
CA CYS A 92 0.27 8.42 -2.33
C CYS A 92 -0.91 9.33 -2.69
N LEU A 93 -2.12 8.79 -2.81
CA LEU A 93 -3.32 9.57 -3.13
C LEU A 93 -3.60 10.64 -2.06
N ILE A 94 -3.43 10.32 -0.78
CA ILE A 94 -3.54 11.30 0.31
C ILE A 94 -2.43 12.35 0.21
N SER A 95 -1.18 11.95 -0.08
CA SER A 95 -0.06 12.88 -0.23
C SER A 95 -0.34 13.93 -1.32
N LEU A 96 -0.99 13.53 -2.42
CA LEU A 96 -1.36 14.46 -3.48
C LEU A 96 -2.35 15.53 -2.98
N LEU A 97 -3.28 15.19 -2.09
CA LEU A 97 -4.18 16.18 -1.48
C LEU A 97 -3.41 17.28 -0.75
N PHE A 98 -2.32 16.95 -0.08
CA PHE A 98 -1.48 17.93 0.62
C PHE A 98 -0.55 18.71 -0.31
N ALA A 99 -0.30 18.22 -1.52
CA ALA A 99 0.61 18.82 -2.50
C ALA A 99 -0.12 19.63 -3.60
N TYR A 100 -1.38 20.01 -3.39
CA TYR A 100 -2.23 20.72 -4.37
C TYR A 100 -1.73 22.11 -4.79
N ASP A 101 -0.73 22.67 -4.11
CA ASP A 101 -0.10 23.96 -4.37
C ASP A 101 1.27 23.81 -5.06
N ASN A 102 1.78 22.58 -5.19
CA ASN A 102 3.10 22.30 -5.73
C ASN A 102 3.05 22.08 -7.24
N SER A 103 3.70 22.96 -8.00
CA SER A 103 3.73 22.91 -9.48
C SER A 103 4.36 21.63 -10.03
N ASP A 104 5.43 21.15 -9.40
CA ASP A 104 6.15 19.97 -9.86
C ASP A 104 5.28 18.72 -9.65
N VAL A 105 4.64 18.61 -8.49
CA VAL A 105 3.72 17.50 -8.23
C VAL A 105 2.54 17.55 -9.20
N LYS A 106 1.97 18.73 -9.48
CA LYS A 106 0.91 18.87 -10.49
C LYS A 106 1.34 18.50 -11.90
N GLY A 107 2.60 18.71 -12.28
CA GLY A 107 3.11 18.31 -13.58
C GLY A 107 3.34 16.80 -13.69
N TRP A 108 3.66 16.13 -12.57
CA TRP A 108 4.16 14.76 -12.57
C TRP A 108 3.30 13.76 -11.78
N TRP A 109 2.13 14.14 -11.26
CA TRP A 109 1.34 13.32 -10.34
C TRP A 109 0.95 11.96 -10.90
N VAL A 110 0.67 11.86 -12.21
CA VAL A 110 0.41 10.59 -12.89
C VAL A 110 1.60 9.65 -12.74
N LEU A 111 2.79 10.14 -13.08
CA LEU A 111 4.04 9.37 -12.96
C LEU A 111 4.32 9.01 -11.49
N ILE A 112 4.07 9.94 -10.56
CA ILE A 112 4.25 9.72 -9.12
C ILE A 112 3.36 8.57 -8.65
N ILE A 113 2.08 8.54 -9.03
CA ILE A 113 1.18 7.44 -8.66
C ILE A 113 1.72 6.10 -9.16
N TYR A 114 2.10 6.02 -10.44
CA TYR A 114 2.66 4.79 -11.01
C TYR A 114 3.95 4.35 -10.33
N PHE A 115 4.87 5.29 -10.10
CA PHE A 115 6.16 5.02 -9.48
C PHE A 115 6.01 4.53 -8.05
N ILE A 116 5.23 5.24 -7.21
CA ILE A 116 4.99 4.86 -5.82
C ILE A 116 4.23 3.53 -5.73
N THR A 117 3.29 3.28 -6.64
CA THR A 117 2.54 2.02 -6.67
C THR A 117 3.43 0.84 -7.07
N LEU A 118 4.30 1.01 -8.09
CA LEU A 118 5.26 -0.02 -8.49
C LEU A 118 6.29 -0.29 -7.38
N TYR A 119 6.83 0.77 -6.78
CA TYR A 119 7.73 0.66 -5.64
C TYR A 119 7.05 -0.06 -4.47
N GLY A 120 5.83 0.34 -4.15
CA GLY A 120 5.02 -0.27 -3.10
C GLY A 120 4.74 -1.74 -3.34
N LEU A 121 4.48 -2.14 -4.59
CA LEU A 121 4.32 -3.54 -4.97
C LEU A 121 5.60 -4.34 -4.71
N ILE A 122 6.76 -3.84 -5.16
CA ILE A 122 8.06 -4.50 -4.94
C ILE A 122 8.35 -4.63 -3.44
N PHE A 123 8.18 -3.55 -2.68
CA PHE A 123 8.32 -3.56 -1.22
C PHE A 123 7.43 -4.62 -0.58
N SER A 124 6.16 -4.65 -0.98
CA SER A 124 5.15 -5.56 -0.44
C SER A 124 5.47 -7.02 -0.73
N LEU A 125 5.94 -7.32 -1.95
CA LEU A 125 6.39 -8.67 -2.31
C LEU A 125 7.55 -9.12 -1.42
N ILE A 126 8.59 -8.29 -1.26
CA ILE A 126 9.75 -8.61 -0.41
C ILE A 126 9.32 -8.82 1.04
N PHE A 127 8.51 -7.89 1.57
CA PHE A 127 7.97 -7.98 2.92
C PHE A 127 7.17 -9.28 3.10
N SER A 128 6.23 -9.58 2.21
CA SER A 128 5.38 -10.75 2.34
C SER A 128 6.16 -12.06 2.26
N VAL A 129 7.21 -12.15 1.43
CA VAL A 129 8.10 -13.33 1.41
C VAL A 129 8.79 -13.54 2.76
N ILE A 130 9.29 -12.47 3.37
CA ILE A 130 9.98 -12.54 4.67
C ILE A 130 8.98 -12.84 5.79
N ALA A 131 7.80 -12.22 5.75
CA ALA A 131 6.74 -12.36 6.73
C ALA A 131 6.22 -13.80 6.86
N LEU A 132 6.28 -14.61 5.79
CA LEU A 132 5.96 -16.06 5.85
C LEU A 132 6.80 -16.85 6.86
N LYS A 133 7.96 -16.33 7.28
CA LYS A 133 8.80 -16.94 8.33
C LYS A 133 8.29 -16.62 9.73
N ILE A 134 7.48 -15.59 9.88
CA ILE A 134 6.87 -15.13 11.14
C ILE A 134 5.53 -15.86 11.34
N LYS A 135 5.21 -16.20 12.59
CA LYS A 135 3.96 -16.90 12.96
C LYS A 135 2.98 -15.84 13.43
N ASN A 136 1.74 -15.89 12.95
CA ASN A 136 0.67 -14.97 13.34
C ASN A 136 1.07 -13.49 13.16
N HIS A 137 1.27 -13.07 11.91
CA HIS A 137 1.81 -11.76 11.57
C HIS A 137 0.76 -10.77 11.04
N LYS A 138 -0.54 -11.09 11.08
CA LYS A 138 -1.63 -10.17 10.68
C LYS A 138 -1.53 -8.79 11.34
N THR A 139 -1.46 -8.74 12.67
CA THR A 139 -1.37 -7.46 13.41
C THR A 139 -0.11 -6.70 13.03
N TYR A 140 1.00 -7.44 12.85
CA TYR A 140 2.27 -6.87 12.46
C TYR A 140 2.22 -6.24 11.07
N THR A 141 1.62 -6.91 10.08
CA THR A 141 1.37 -6.37 8.74
C THR A 141 0.47 -5.14 8.78
N LEU A 142 -0.56 -5.12 9.65
CA LEU A 142 -1.42 -3.95 9.82
C LEU A 142 -0.71 -2.75 10.46
N VAL A 143 0.23 -2.99 11.38
CA VAL A 143 1.07 -1.91 11.93
C VAL A 143 1.95 -1.32 10.82
N PHE A 144 2.58 -2.17 10.01
CA PHE A 144 3.38 -1.72 8.88
C PHE A 144 2.55 -0.97 7.83
N SER A 145 1.34 -1.45 7.54
CA SER A 145 0.43 -0.80 6.60
C SER A 145 0.06 0.61 7.08
N PHE A 146 -0.23 0.75 8.38
CA PHE A 146 -0.49 2.06 8.99
C PHE A 146 0.72 3.00 8.91
N LEU A 147 1.92 2.52 9.27
CA LEU A 147 3.15 3.30 9.17
C LEU A 147 3.41 3.77 7.73
N ILE A 148 3.21 2.90 6.73
CA ILE A 148 3.35 3.26 5.32
C ILE A 148 2.37 4.36 4.94
N ILE A 149 1.08 4.23 5.30
CA ILE A 149 0.10 5.28 5.00
C ILE A 149 0.54 6.61 5.60
N VAL A 150 0.95 6.62 6.88
CA VAL A 150 1.41 7.85 7.56
C VAL A 150 2.65 8.44 6.89
N PHE A 151 3.71 7.67 6.69
CA PHE A 151 4.95 8.19 6.13
C PHE A 151 4.81 8.65 4.68
N VAL A 152 4.10 7.88 3.84
CA VAL A 152 3.92 8.23 2.43
C VAL A 152 3.00 9.43 2.30
N SER A 153 1.90 9.51 3.06
CA SER A 153 0.98 10.66 3.02
C SER A 153 1.61 11.95 3.55
N MET A 154 2.50 11.86 4.54
CA MET A 154 3.17 13.00 5.15
C MET A 154 4.46 13.40 4.41
N GLY A 155 4.73 12.84 3.22
CA GLY A 155 5.95 13.07 2.44
C GLY A 155 6.31 14.55 2.27
N LYS A 156 5.31 15.43 2.04
CA LYS A 156 5.51 16.88 1.90
C LYS A 156 6.09 17.56 3.16
N PHE A 157 5.85 17.00 4.34
CA PHE A 157 6.30 17.58 5.61
C PHE A 157 7.70 17.12 6.02
N PHE A 158 8.26 16.13 5.33
CA PHE A 158 9.62 15.69 5.56
C PHE A 158 10.61 16.48 4.68
N PRO A 159 11.86 16.67 5.15
CA PRO A 159 12.90 17.19 4.27
C PRO A 159 13.05 16.27 3.06
N ARG A 160 13.25 16.82 1.86
CA ARG A 160 13.41 16.01 0.64
C ARG A 160 14.59 15.04 0.74
N TYR A 161 15.69 15.50 1.32
CA TYR A 161 16.89 14.71 1.53
C TYR A 161 17.22 14.64 3.02
N THR A 162 17.58 13.45 3.47
CA THR A 162 18.11 13.21 4.82
C THR A 162 19.56 12.76 4.71
N PHE A 163 20.42 13.30 5.57
CA PHE A 163 21.81 12.88 5.65
C PHE A 163 21.92 11.58 6.47
N ILE A 164 22.50 10.55 5.86
CA ILE A 164 22.84 9.30 6.54
C ILE A 164 24.38 9.23 6.60
N PRO A 165 24.99 9.08 7.80
CA PRO A 165 26.42 8.90 7.93
C PRO A 165 26.93 7.78 7.00
N LEU A 166 28.06 8.00 6.34
CA LEU A 166 28.70 7.07 5.37
C LEU A 166 27.99 6.91 4.01
N LEU A 167 26.74 7.35 3.87
CA LEU A 167 25.96 7.24 2.63
C LEU A 167 25.66 8.60 1.98
N GLY A 168 25.78 9.69 2.74
CA GLY A 168 25.51 11.05 2.26
C GLY A 168 24.03 11.40 2.28
N TYR A 169 23.62 12.32 1.40
CA TYR A 169 22.22 12.73 1.28
C TYR A 169 21.44 11.74 0.43
N ILE A 170 20.39 11.15 1.01
CA ILE A 170 19.47 10.24 0.33
C ILE A 170 18.07 10.83 0.40
N ASP A 171 17.26 10.60 -0.62
CA ASP A 171 15.85 10.99 -0.61
C ASP A 171 15.12 10.34 0.58
N THR A 172 14.41 11.15 1.35
CA THR A 172 13.82 10.72 2.62
C THR A 172 12.78 9.61 2.43
N PHE A 173 12.09 9.58 1.29
CA PHE A 173 11.17 8.48 0.99
C PHE A 173 11.91 7.14 0.97
N TYR A 174 13.03 7.04 0.23
CA TYR A 174 13.83 5.82 0.17
C TYR A 174 14.47 5.48 1.51
N ALA A 175 14.96 6.50 2.24
CA ALA A 175 15.54 6.28 3.56
C ALA A 175 14.53 5.62 4.52
N VAL A 176 13.30 6.16 4.59
CA VAL A 176 12.25 5.64 5.48
C VAL A 176 11.82 4.24 5.08
N THR A 177 11.56 3.98 3.80
CA THR A 177 11.13 2.66 3.34
C THR A 177 12.23 1.61 3.51
N CYS A 178 13.50 1.96 3.27
CA CYS A 178 14.63 1.08 3.56
C CYS A 178 14.74 0.76 5.05
N VAL A 179 14.59 1.76 5.93
CA VAL A 179 14.59 1.54 7.39
C VAL A 179 13.45 0.62 7.81
N LEU A 180 12.24 0.80 7.28
CA LEU A 180 11.12 -0.10 7.55
C LEU A 180 11.46 -1.54 7.15
N LEU A 181 12.07 -1.74 5.99
CA LEU A 181 12.48 -3.08 5.53
C LEU A 181 13.59 -3.67 6.41
N ILE A 182 14.56 -2.87 6.85
CA ILE A 182 15.61 -3.31 7.78
C ILE A 182 14.99 -3.76 9.11
N ILE A 183 14.09 -2.96 9.69
CA ILE A 183 13.36 -3.31 10.91
C ILE A 183 12.60 -4.62 10.71
N HIS A 184 11.96 -4.79 9.55
CA HIS A 184 11.26 -6.02 9.21
C HIS A 184 12.18 -7.25 9.18
N CYS A 185 13.32 -7.14 8.50
CA CYS A 185 14.34 -8.17 8.45
C CYS A 185 14.86 -8.54 9.84
N LEU A 186 15.21 -7.55 10.66
CA LEU A 186 15.70 -7.75 12.02
C LEU A 186 14.66 -8.47 12.88
N PHE A 187 13.40 -8.07 12.78
CA PHE A 187 12.30 -8.72 13.50
C PHE A 187 12.11 -10.19 13.08
N ALA A 188 12.15 -10.47 11.78
CA ALA A 188 12.05 -11.82 11.25
C ALA A 188 13.22 -12.71 11.70
N ILE A 189 14.44 -12.18 11.72
CA ILE A 189 15.64 -12.87 12.22
C ILE A 189 15.49 -13.18 13.71
N ASN A 190 15.08 -12.21 14.54
CA ASN A 190 14.89 -12.41 15.97
C ASN A 190 13.85 -13.50 16.25
N CYS A 191 12.72 -13.47 15.54
CA CYS A 191 11.69 -14.51 15.61
C CYS A 191 12.23 -15.91 15.25
N LYS A 192 13.15 -16.00 14.30
CA LYS A 192 13.81 -17.27 13.93
C LYS A 192 14.76 -17.75 15.03
N ILE A 193 15.58 -16.86 15.60
CA ILE A 193 16.53 -17.17 16.69
C ILE A 193 15.78 -17.66 17.93
N ILE A 194 14.74 -16.95 18.37
CA ILE A 194 13.93 -17.33 19.54
C ILE A 194 13.34 -18.75 19.37
N ARG A 195 12.89 -19.09 18.15
CA ARG A 195 12.38 -20.44 17.87
C ARG A 195 13.45 -21.51 17.90
N ALA A 196 14.65 -21.23 17.39
CA ALA A 196 15.76 -22.16 17.45
C ALA A 196 16.15 -22.45 18.91
N ILE A 197 16.24 -21.41 19.74
CA ILE A 197 16.54 -21.55 21.18
C ILE A 197 15.45 -22.37 21.89
N LYS A 198 14.16 -22.11 21.63
CA LYS A 198 13.06 -22.87 22.23
C LYS A 198 13.03 -24.34 21.83
N ARG A 199 13.50 -24.69 20.62
CA ARG A 199 13.61 -26.09 20.16
C ARG A 199 14.75 -26.85 20.81
N ASN A 200 15.80 -26.14 21.23
CA ASN A 200 17.00 -26.71 21.84
C ASN A 200 16.95 -26.71 23.38
N LYS A 201 15.83 -26.30 23.99
CA LYS A 201 15.61 -26.52 25.42
C LYS A 201 15.18 -27.99 25.62
N PRO A 202 15.85 -28.74 26.50
CA PRO A 202 15.52 -30.14 26.79
C PRO A 202 14.13 -30.29 27.39
#